data_AF-B1WR78-F1
#
_entry.id   AF-B1WR78-F1
#
_cell.length_a   1.000
_cell.length_b   1.000
_cell.length_c   1.000
_cell.angle_alpha   90.00
_cell.angle_beta   90.00
_cell.angle_gamma   90.00
#
_symmetry.space_group_name_H-M   'P 1'
#
loop_
_entity.id
_entity.type
_entity.pdbx_description
1 polymer ?
#
loop_
_entity_poly.entity_id
_entity_poly.type
_entity_poly.pdbx_seq_one_letter_code
_entity_poly.pdbx_strand_id
1 'polypeptide(L)'
;MVAAKEHFFMTPEEYLEREEKQPLKYEYMDGDVYAMSDNTLPHNTLALNIACALKNHLKGKGGKVLICGAKVQISERGPYHYPDVVISCDERDKKAFKFLQHPCLIIEVLSPST
;
A
#
# COMPACT_ATOMS: atom_id res chain seq x y z
N MET A 1 0.17 2.82 8.31
CA MET A 1 0.05 3.01 9.78
C MET A 1 -0.82 1.92 10.39
N VAL A 2 -0.32 1.18 11.38
CA VAL A 2 -1.00 0.05 12.03
C VAL A 2 -1.74 0.51 13.29
N ALA A 3 -3.06 0.35 13.33
CA ALA A 3 -3.90 0.80 14.44
C ALA A 3 -4.13 -0.29 15.52
N ALA A 4 -4.23 -1.55 15.12
CA ALA A 4 -4.49 -2.67 16.00
C ALA A 4 -4.05 -3.99 15.37
N LYS A 5 -3.61 -4.94 16.22
CA LYS A 5 -3.25 -6.29 15.82
C LYS A 5 -4.36 -7.25 16.20
N GLU A 6 -4.91 -7.98 15.24
CA GLU A 6 -5.76 -9.13 15.52
C GLU A 6 -4.97 -10.42 15.25
N HIS A 7 -4.83 -11.26 16.28
CA HIS A 7 -4.19 -12.57 16.15
C HIS A 7 -5.19 -13.59 15.62
N PHE A 8 -5.29 -13.66 14.30
CA PHE A 8 -5.87 -14.79 13.59
C PHE A 8 -4.77 -15.37 12.74
N PHE A 9 -4.43 -16.65 12.89
CA PHE A 9 -3.51 -17.29 11.94
C PHE A 9 -4.27 -17.46 10.63
N MET A 10 -4.12 -16.52 9.71
CA MET A 10 -4.91 -16.43 8.48
C MET A 10 -4.07 -16.75 7.24
N THR A 11 -4.61 -17.51 6.31
CA THR A 11 -3.93 -17.72 5.03
C THR A 11 -4.01 -16.46 4.15
N PRO A 12 -3.10 -16.28 3.18
CA PRO A 12 -3.17 -15.18 2.22
C PRO A 12 -4.51 -15.13 1.46
N GLU A 13 -5.06 -16.28 1.10
CA GLU A 13 -6.34 -16.40 0.39
C GLU A 13 -7.51 -15.96 1.27
N GLU A 14 -7.55 -16.43 2.53
CA GLU A 14 -8.56 -16.01 3.51
C GLU A 14 -8.49 -14.51 3.78
N TYR A 15 -7.29 -13.93 3.83
CA TYR A 15 -7.08 -12.50 3.97
C TYR A 15 -7.69 -11.73 2.80
N LEU A 16 -7.39 -12.13 1.56
CA LEU A 16 -7.93 -11.46 0.37
C LEU A 16 -9.47 -11.55 0.31
N GLU A 17 -10.05 -12.70 0.66
CA GLU A 17 -11.51 -12.87 0.69
C GLU A 17 -12.20 -12.05 1.77
N ARG A 18 -11.56 -11.89 2.95
CA ARG A 18 -12.10 -11.03 4.03
C ARG A 18 -11.97 -9.57 3.67
N GLU A 19 -10.83 -9.15 3.13
CA GLU A 19 -10.56 -7.75 2.80
C GLU A 19 -11.58 -7.21 1.78
N GLU A 20 -11.95 -7.98 0.75
CA GLU A 20 -12.98 -7.59 -0.24
C GLU A 20 -14.36 -7.30 0.41
N LYS A 21 -14.62 -7.80 1.61
CA LYS A 21 -15.89 -7.66 2.34
C LYS A 21 -15.83 -6.62 3.47
N GLN A 22 -14.66 -6.07 3.76
CA GLN A 22 -14.46 -5.16 4.89
C GLN A 22 -14.42 -3.69 4.44
N PRO A 23 -14.94 -2.76 5.27
CA PRO A 23 -14.90 -1.34 4.96
C PRO A 23 -13.50 -0.73 5.15
N LEU A 24 -12.69 -1.34 6.03
CA LEU A 24 -11.33 -0.91 6.34
C LEU A 24 -10.32 -1.74 5.55
N LYS A 25 -9.19 -1.12 5.24
CA LYS A 25 -8.03 -1.82 4.67
C LYS A 25 -7.16 -2.37 5.80
N TYR A 26 -6.57 -3.53 5.55
CA TYR A 26 -5.69 -4.21 6.50
C TYR A 26 -4.40 -4.59 5.79
N GLU A 27 -3.25 -4.41 6.44
CA GLU A 27 -1.99 -5.03 6.00
C GLU A 27 -1.93 -6.47 6.49
N TYR A 28 -1.23 -7.32 5.75
CA TYR A 28 -1.06 -8.74 6.07
C TYR A 28 0.43 -9.07 6.13
N MET A 29 0.88 -9.64 7.25
CA MET A 29 2.26 -10.10 7.42
C MET A 29 2.26 -11.45 8.16
N ASP A 30 2.74 -12.50 7.48
CA ASP A 30 2.98 -13.83 8.06
C ASP A 30 1.81 -14.40 8.88
N GLY A 31 0.59 -14.20 8.40
CA GLY A 31 -0.64 -14.67 9.05
C GLY A 31 -1.34 -13.62 9.90
N ASP A 32 -0.63 -12.60 10.39
CA ASP A 32 -1.22 -11.53 11.17
C ASP A 32 -1.84 -10.45 10.25
N VAL A 33 -2.97 -9.89 10.67
CA VAL A 33 -3.63 -8.76 10.00
C VAL A 33 -3.59 -7.50 10.87
N TYR A 34 -3.29 -6.37 10.22
CA TYR A 34 -3.07 -5.09 10.87
C TYR A 34 -4.01 -4.06 10.29
N ALA A 35 -4.93 -3.54 11.11
CA ALA A 35 -5.85 -2.50 10.65
C ALA A 35 -5.08 -1.25 10.24
N MET A 36 -5.35 -0.72 9.05
CA MET A 36 -4.84 0.60 8.70
C MET A 36 -5.54 1.65 9.55
N SER A 37 -4.76 2.57 10.12
CA SER A 37 -5.28 3.74 10.83
C SER A 37 -5.82 4.78 9.84
N ASP A 38 -6.79 5.57 10.29
CA ASP A 38 -7.29 6.71 9.54
C ASP A 38 -6.19 7.77 9.43
N ASN A 39 -5.75 8.03 8.20
CA ASN A 39 -4.71 9.01 7.94
C ASN A 39 -5.21 10.43 8.29
N THR A 40 -4.48 11.12 9.16
CA THR A 40 -4.76 12.52 9.51
C THR A 40 -4.60 13.45 8.29
N LEU A 41 -5.26 14.60 8.30
CA LEU A 41 -5.15 15.58 7.21
C LEU A 41 -3.70 16.01 6.92
N PRO A 42 -2.82 16.25 7.91
CA PRO A 42 -1.41 16.58 7.66
C PRO A 42 -0.65 15.43 6.98
N HIS A 43 -0.88 14.20 7.43
CA HIS A 43 -0.26 13.01 6.85
C HIS A 43 -0.63 12.83 5.37
N ASN A 44 -1.93 12.92 5.06
CA ASN A 44 -2.43 12.84 3.68
C ASN A 44 -1.89 13.97 2.80
N THR A 45 -1.77 15.18 3.36
CA THR A 45 -1.24 16.34 2.64
C THR A 45 0.24 16.13 2.28
N LEU A 46 1.04 15.59 3.20
CA LEU A 46 2.45 15.34 2.97
C LEU A 46 2.66 14.23 1.92
N ALA A 47 1.94 13.11 2.04
CA ALA A 47 1.96 12.03 1.06
C ALA A 47 1.57 12.53 -0.35
N LEU A 48 0.51 13.35 -0.44
CA LEU A 48 0.06 13.94 -1.69
C LEU A 48 1.11 14.87 -2.32
N ASN A 49 1.75 15.73 -1.51
CA ASN A 49 2.79 16.63 -2.00
C ASN A 49 3.98 15.87 -2.58
N ILE A 50 4.43 14.82 -1.89
CA ILE A 50 5.51 13.93 -2.34
C ILE A 50 5.11 13.30 -3.68
N ALA A 51 3.91 12.73 -3.77
CA ALA A 51 3.43 12.09 -4.98
C ALA A 51 3.29 13.07 -6.17
N CYS A 52 2.80 14.28 -5.93
CA CYS A 52 2.70 15.32 -6.95
C CYS A 52 4.09 15.71 -7.50
N ALA A 53 5.08 15.90 -6.62
CA ALA A 53 6.44 16.20 -7.02
C ALA A 53 7.05 15.06 -7.88
N LEU A 54 6.86 13.81 -7.45
CA LEU A 54 7.36 12.63 -8.16
C LEU A 54 6.65 12.42 -9.50
N LYS A 55 5.32 12.60 -9.55
CA LYS A 55 4.54 12.52 -10.78
C LYS A 55 5.00 13.54 -11.81
N ASN A 56 5.30 14.77 -11.38
CA ASN A 56 5.88 15.79 -12.24
C ASN A 56 7.28 15.41 -12.71
N HIS A 57 8.14 14.91 -11.82
CA HIS A 57 9.50 14.48 -12.15
C HIS A 57 9.53 13.31 -13.16
N LEU A 58 8.56 12.39 -13.07
CA LEU A 58 8.45 11.19 -13.90
C LEU A 58 7.61 11.38 -15.16
N LYS A 59 7.05 12.57 -15.38
CA LYS A 59 6.28 12.88 -16.58
C LYS A 59 7.12 12.62 -17.83
N GLY A 60 6.63 11.75 -18.71
CA GLY A 60 7.34 11.32 -19.92
C GLY A 60 8.40 10.22 -19.74
N LYS A 61 8.64 9.76 -18.51
CA LYS A 61 9.66 8.73 -18.19
C LYS A 61 9.07 7.34 -17.90
N GLY A 62 7.73 7.19 -17.97
CA GLY A 62 7.05 5.89 -17.90
C GLY A 62 6.75 5.35 -16.49
N GLY A 63 7.04 6.08 -15.42
CA GLY A 63 6.74 5.67 -14.05
C GLY A 63 5.28 5.94 -13.63
N LYS A 64 4.66 4.95 -13.00
CA LYS A 64 3.32 5.03 -12.40
C LYS A 64 3.45 5.34 -10.92
N VAL A 65 3.02 6.55 -10.52
CA VAL A 65 2.95 6.98 -9.12
C VAL A 65 1.55 6.71 -8.58
N LEU A 66 1.46 6.00 -7.48
CA LEU A 66 0.22 5.66 -6.78
C LEU A 66 0.33 6.09 -5.32
N ILE A 67 -0.81 6.44 -4.72
CA ILE A 67 -0.89 6.97 -3.35
C ILE A 67 -1.96 6.25 -2.54
N CYS A 68 -1.85 6.35 -1.23
CA CYS A 68 -2.92 6.14 -0.24
C CYS A 68 -3.83 4.96 -0.57
N GLY A 69 -3.24 3.76 -0.65
CA GLY A 69 -4.01 2.53 -0.70
C GLY A 69 -3.90 1.71 -1.98
N ALA A 70 -2.81 1.87 -2.74
CA ALA A 70 -2.39 0.83 -3.69
C ALA A 70 -1.80 -0.35 -2.91
N LYS A 71 -2.35 -1.55 -3.12
CA LYS A 71 -1.85 -2.77 -2.49
C LYS A 71 -0.54 -3.19 -3.15
N VAL A 72 0.48 -3.46 -2.35
CA VAL A 72 1.75 -4.06 -2.78
C VAL A 72 1.81 -5.49 -2.24
N GLN A 73 2.05 -6.45 -3.12
CA GLN A 73 2.27 -7.85 -2.79
C GLN A 73 3.76 -8.17 -2.93
N ILE A 74 4.38 -8.67 -1.86
CA ILE A 74 5.82 -8.98 -1.84
C ILE A 74 6.11 -10.35 -2.45
N SER A 75 5.26 -11.36 -2.18
CA SER A 75 5.33 -12.69 -2.80
C SER A 75 3.93 -13.23 -3.07
N GLU A 76 3.82 -14.33 -3.82
CA GLU A 76 2.53 -14.98 -4.08
C GLU A 76 1.73 -15.29 -2.81
N ARG A 77 2.41 -15.47 -1.67
CA ARG A 77 1.81 -15.73 -0.34
C ARG A 77 1.82 -14.52 0.59
N GLY A 78 1.94 -13.31 0.03
CA GLY A 78 2.16 -12.08 0.79
C GLY A 78 3.63 -11.94 1.24
N PRO A 79 3.95 -11.02 2.16
CA PRO A 79 3.09 -10.02 2.78
C PRO A 79 2.36 -9.09 1.81
N TYR A 80 1.26 -8.47 2.27
CA TYR A 80 0.52 -7.43 1.56
C TYR A 80 0.54 -6.12 2.36
N HIS A 81 0.99 -5.06 1.70
CA HIS A 81 1.18 -3.74 2.32
C HIS A 81 0.42 -2.65 1.57
N TYR A 82 0.17 -1.55 2.28
CA TYR A 82 -0.50 -0.37 1.76
C TYR A 82 0.32 0.88 2.03
N PRO A 83 1.41 1.09 1.27
CA PRO A 83 2.26 2.24 1.48
C PRO A 83 1.57 3.56 1.13
N ASP A 84 2.06 4.64 1.74
CA ASP A 84 1.54 5.98 1.49
C ASP A 84 1.79 6.46 0.06
N VAL A 85 3.00 6.24 -0.46
CA VAL A 85 3.34 6.49 -1.87
C VAL A 85 4.16 5.33 -2.41
N VAL A 86 3.77 4.85 -3.59
CA VAL A 86 4.51 3.81 -4.32
C VAL A 86 4.69 4.23 -5.78
N ILE A 87 5.87 3.93 -6.31
CA ILE A 87 6.18 4.07 -7.72
C ILE A 87 6.49 2.70 -8.29
N SER A 88 5.90 2.39 -9.44
CA SER A 88 6.35 1.29 -10.28
C SER A 88 6.69 1.79 -11.67
N CYS A 89 7.87 1.41 -12.15
CA CYS A 89 8.32 1.66 -13.53
C CYS A 89 8.27 0.38 -14.38
N ASP A 90 7.82 -0.74 -13.82
CA ASP A 90 7.82 -2.03 -14.49
C ASP A 90 6.57 -2.20 -15.39
N GLU A 91 6.74 -2.74 -16.59
CA GLU A 91 5.64 -2.99 -17.53
C GLU A 91 4.59 -3.93 -16.94
N ARG A 92 4.99 -4.89 -16.09
CA ARG A 92 4.08 -5.86 -15.45
C ARG A 92 3.06 -5.16 -14.54
N ASP A 93 3.49 -4.12 -13.85
CA ASP A 93 2.65 -3.33 -12.94
C ASP A 93 1.81 -2.26 -13.65
N LYS A 94 2.09 -1.94 -14.93
CA LYS A 94 1.28 -0.98 -15.68
C LYS A 94 -0.16 -1.45 -15.86
N LYS A 95 -0.33 -2.76 -16.12
CA LYS A 95 -1.63 -3.42 -16.30
C LYS A 95 -2.17 -4.05 -15.01
N ALA A 96 -1.44 -3.93 -13.90
CA ALA A 96 -1.90 -4.44 -12.61
C ALA A 96 -3.20 -3.76 -12.18
N PHE A 97 -4.18 -4.59 -11.80
CA PHE A 97 -5.49 -4.16 -11.31
C PHE A 97 -5.65 -4.38 -9.81
N LYS A 98 -5.21 -5.53 -9.28
CA LYS A 98 -5.41 -5.91 -7.87
C LYS A 98 -4.27 -5.47 -6.94
N PHE A 99 -3.03 -5.64 -7.36
CA PHE A 99 -1.84 -5.37 -6.55
C PHE A 99 -0.61 -5.10 -7.43
N LEU A 100 0.35 -4.35 -6.91
CA LEU A 100 1.69 -4.18 -7.50
C LEU A 100 2.63 -5.25 -6.96
N GLN A 101 3.54 -5.74 -7.81
CA GLN A 101 4.56 -6.73 -7.41
C GLN A 101 5.99 -6.26 -7.70
N HIS A 102 6.14 -5.18 -8.48
CA HIS A 102 7.44 -4.67 -8.91
C HIS A 102 7.60 -3.18 -8.61
N PRO A 103 7.37 -2.73 -7.35
CA PRO A 103 7.63 -1.34 -6.99
C PRO A 103 9.14 -1.05 -7.07
N CYS A 104 9.48 0.14 -7.57
CA CYS A 104 10.86 0.64 -7.60
C CYS A 104 11.14 1.68 -6.51
N LEU A 105 10.09 2.27 -5.93
CA LEU A 105 10.18 3.18 -4.79
C LEU A 105 8.94 3.05 -3.90
N ILE A 106 9.14 2.96 -2.60
CA ILE A 106 8.11 3.00 -1.55
C ILE A 106 8.49 4.14 -0.60
N ILE A 107 7.51 4.95 -0.20
CA ILE A 107 7.68 6.04 0.76
C ILE A 107 6.55 5.94 1.78
N GLU A 108 6.93 6.03 3.06
CA GLU A 108 6.01 6.11 4.19
C GLU A 108 6.14 7.47 4.87
N VAL A 109 5.01 8.05 5.25
CA VAL A 109 4.93 9.26 6.05
C VAL A 109 4.70 8.86 7.51
N LEU A 110 5.66 9.14 8.38
CA LEU A 110 5.50 8.81 9.79
C LEU A 110 4.48 9.73 10.46
N SER A 111 3.71 9.18 11.40
CA SER A 111 2.88 9.95 12.33
C SER A 111 3.13 9.47 13.77
N PRO A 112 2.69 10.21 14.80
CA PRO A 112 2.92 9.83 16.20
C PRO A 112 2.42 8.44 16.59
N SER A 113 1.43 7.90 15.86
CA SER A 113 0.86 6.57 16.09
C SER A 113 1.50 5.47 15.22
N THR A 114 2.66 5.73 14.62
CA THR A 114 3.39 4.78 13.76
C THR A 114 4.88 4.80 14.05
#